data_AF-A0A8J4F4R4-F1
#
_entry.id   AF-A0A8J4F4R4-F1
#
_cell.length_a   1.000
_cell.length_b   1.000
_cell.length_c   1.000
_cell.angle_alpha   90.00
_cell.angle_beta   90.00
_cell.angle_gamma   90.00
#
_symmetry.space_group_name_H-M   'P 1'
#
loop_
_entity.id
_entity.type
_entity.pdbx_description
1 polymer ?
#
loop_
_entity_poly.entity_id
_entity_poly.type
_entity_poly.pdbx_seq_one_letter_code
_entity_poly.pdbx_strand_id
1 'polypeptide(L)'
;VGLSATPGSNADSVQEVIRNLGISRVEFRSEEDPDVSPFCHKKQVDVIEVLPDDILRPVAESVVLLLRGVNAKLLQYRVVDRCDAENVGRFTFVNKMKQFQSSLPDNKSLEKAAIPKIYNLFNQTIFLATVLESITTQGAKMAADFVRLEVAKNGGQSLRDLMCKPEWKAVRQRLEECGRYTHPKMRRLEEVVLQHFGLQQKPHQGQHQTAGPFHTSASASPSGGDGGGGQCEDGNKPDGRGGDAVAADADGGGAIKRVIIFTTLRDTVAEIVSCLERHAPKIMPRVFVGQGARGAGRATGGGG
;
A
#
# COMPACT_ATOMS: atom_id res chain seq x y z
N VAL A 1 39.07 -3.18 -6.25
CA VAL A 1 38.25 -3.08 -5.03
C VAL A 1 36.79 -3.02 -5.44
N GLY A 2 35.95 -3.92 -4.94
CA GLY A 2 34.50 -3.93 -5.21
C GLY A 2 33.75 -3.46 -3.97
N LEU A 3 32.78 -2.56 -4.15
CA LEU A 3 31.92 -2.05 -3.07
C LEU A 3 30.48 -2.47 -3.36
N SER A 4 29.82 -3.11 -2.41
CA SER A 4 28.42 -3.52 -2.55
C SER A 4 27.77 -3.63 -1.18
N ALA A 5 26.52 -3.21 -1.08
CA ALA A 5 25.68 -3.46 0.09
C ALA A 5 25.19 -4.92 0.13
N THR A 6 24.98 -5.54 -1.05
CA THR A 6 24.54 -6.94 -1.20
C THR A 6 25.17 -7.52 -2.46
N PRO A 7 26.19 -8.39 -2.37
CA PRO A 7 26.88 -8.93 -3.54
C PRO A 7 26.04 -9.96 -4.33
N GLY A 8 24.94 -10.46 -3.77
CA GLY A 8 24.04 -11.42 -4.43
C GLY A 8 22.83 -11.74 -3.54
N SER A 9 21.80 -12.37 -4.12
CA SER A 9 20.57 -12.75 -3.42
C SER A 9 20.60 -14.18 -2.85
N ASN A 10 21.59 -14.97 -3.25
CA ASN A 10 21.85 -16.33 -2.74
C ASN A 10 23.35 -16.66 -2.81
N ALA A 11 23.77 -17.74 -2.15
CA ALA A 11 25.17 -18.15 -2.07
C ALA A 11 25.83 -18.35 -3.45
N ASP A 12 25.12 -18.96 -4.40
CA ASP A 12 25.65 -19.24 -5.74
C ASP A 12 25.96 -17.95 -6.52
N SER A 13 25.05 -16.96 -6.46
CA SER A 13 25.26 -15.67 -7.11
C SER A 13 26.43 -14.89 -6.50
N VAL A 14 26.60 -14.94 -5.17
CA VAL A 14 27.74 -14.32 -4.50
C VAL A 14 29.05 -15.00 -4.93
N GLN A 15 29.06 -16.33 -5.00
CA GLN A 15 30.24 -17.10 -5.40
C GLN A 15 30.63 -16.83 -6.86
N GLU A 16 29.66 -16.62 -7.74
CA GLU A 16 29.90 -16.22 -9.12
C GLU A 16 30.60 -14.87 -9.19
N VAL A 17 30.13 -13.88 -8.44
CA VAL A 17 30.74 -12.53 -8.38
C VAL A 17 32.18 -12.61 -7.87
N ILE A 18 32.42 -13.38 -6.80
CA ILE A 18 33.76 -13.61 -6.24
C ILE A 18 34.71 -14.21 -7.29
N ARG A 19 34.26 -15.24 -7.99
CA ARG A 19 35.04 -15.93 -9.02
C ARG A 19 35.35 -15.01 -10.20
N ASN A 20 34.35 -14.30 -10.71
CA ASN A 20 34.47 -13.45 -11.90
C ASN A 20 35.40 -12.26 -11.66
N LEU A 21 35.40 -11.70 -10.45
CA LEU A 21 36.23 -10.56 -10.08
C LEU A 21 37.57 -10.97 -9.43
N GLY A 22 37.83 -12.26 -9.27
CA GLY A 22 39.06 -12.77 -8.64
C GLY A 22 39.24 -12.28 -7.20
N ILE A 23 38.15 -12.17 -6.43
CA ILE A 23 38.18 -11.63 -5.08
C ILE A 23 38.87 -12.62 -4.13
N SER A 24 40.00 -12.22 -3.57
CA SER A 24 40.76 -13.02 -2.60
C SER A 24 40.34 -12.81 -1.15
N ARG A 25 39.68 -11.68 -0.84
CA ARG A 25 39.26 -11.29 0.51
C ARG A 25 37.94 -10.52 0.46
N VAL A 26 37.02 -10.90 1.33
CA VAL A 26 35.73 -10.22 1.52
C VAL A 26 35.70 -9.67 2.95
N GLU A 27 35.42 -8.38 3.09
CA GLU A 27 35.20 -7.74 4.38
C GLU A 27 33.74 -7.36 4.48
N PHE A 28 33.07 -7.90 5.49
CA PHE A 28 31.68 -7.58 5.81
C PHE A 28 31.63 -6.76 7.09
N ARG A 29 30.73 -5.78 7.10
CA ARG A 29 30.37 -4.99 8.27
C ARG A 29 28.87 -4.84 8.32
N SER A 30 28.32 -5.01 9.51
CA SER A 30 26.92 -4.85 9.88
C SER A 30 26.74 -3.60 10.74
N GLU A 31 25.50 -3.16 10.92
CA GLU A 31 25.20 -1.98 11.76
C GLU A 31 25.45 -2.28 13.24
N GLU A 32 25.52 -3.55 13.62
CA GLU A 32 25.76 -4.04 14.98
C GLU A 32 27.25 -4.11 15.36
N ASP A 33 28.17 -4.01 14.39
CA ASP A 33 29.60 -4.16 14.66
C ASP A 33 30.13 -3.01 15.55
N PRO A 34 31.08 -3.26 16.47
CA PRO A 34 31.60 -2.23 17.39
C PRO A 34 32.25 -1.02 16.71
N ASP A 35 32.80 -1.20 15.50
CA ASP A 35 33.41 -0.14 14.70
C ASP A 35 32.38 0.63 13.84
N VAL A 36 31.12 0.18 13.78
CA VAL A 36 30.04 0.80 12.98
C VAL A 36 28.92 1.35 13.87
N SER A 37 28.50 0.59 14.88
CA SER A 37 27.37 0.92 15.77
C SER A 37 27.42 2.30 16.43
N PRO A 38 28.58 2.91 16.78
CA PRO A 38 28.61 4.29 17.29
C PRO A 38 28.18 5.35 16.27
N PHE A 39 28.24 5.01 14.98
CA PHE A 39 27.84 5.87 13.86
C PHE A 39 26.42 5.54 13.35
N CYS A 40 25.79 4.47 13.84
CA CYS A 40 24.43 4.11 13.48
C CYS A 40 23.42 4.86 14.35
N HIS A 41 22.59 5.67 13.70
CA HIS A 41 21.48 6.34 14.37
C HIS A 41 20.27 5.42 14.52
N LYS A 42 19.56 5.52 15.65
CA LYS A 42 18.34 4.75 15.89
C LYS A 42 17.26 5.17 14.89
N LYS A 43 16.70 4.18 14.19
CA LYS A 43 15.56 4.36 13.29
C LYS A 43 14.28 3.93 14.00
N GLN A 44 13.29 4.82 14.04
CA GLN A 44 11.92 4.44 14.40
C GLN A 44 11.15 4.10 13.11
N VAL A 45 10.47 2.95 13.11
CA VAL A 45 9.68 2.47 11.97
C VAL A 45 8.24 2.28 12.42
N ASP A 46 7.36 3.17 11.98
CA ASP A 46 5.92 3.07 12.23
C ASP A 46 5.21 2.61 10.95
N VAL A 47 4.63 1.41 10.99
CA VAL A 47 3.90 0.84 9.86
C VAL A 47 2.44 1.29 9.93
N ILE A 48 2.00 2.05 8.93
CA ILE A 48 0.62 2.53 8.80
C ILE A 48 -0.07 1.71 7.72
N GLU A 49 -0.96 0.80 8.12
CA GLU A 49 -1.81 0.09 7.18
C GLU A 49 -2.98 0.99 6.74
N VAL A 50 -3.22 1.03 5.42
CA VAL A 50 -4.29 1.84 4.82
C VAL A 50 -5.15 0.93 3.96
N LEU A 51 -6.36 0.67 4.42
CA LEU A 51 -7.34 -0.18 3.75
C LEU A 51 -8.08 0.58 2.63
N PRO A 52 -8.66 -0.14 1.66
CA PRO A 52 -9.62 0.44 0.72
C PRO A 52 -10.79 1.09 1.48
N ASP A 53 -11.16 2.29 1.05
CA ASP A 53 -12.30 3.03 1.58
C ASP A 53 -13.62 2.57 0.96
N ASP A 54 -14.72 3.24 1.31
CA ASP A 54 -16.07 2.86 0.89
C ASP A 54 -16.29 2.98 -0.63
N ILE A 55 -15.37 3.63 -1.36
CA ILE A 55 -15.41 3.73 -2.82
C ILE A 55 -14.69 2.54 -3.46
N LEU A 56 -13.47 2.21 -3.00
CA LEU A 56 -12.67 1.13 -3.60
C LEU A 56 -13.02 -0.26 -3.03
N ARG A 57 -13.47 -0.35 -1.78
CA ARG A 57 -13.78 -1.61 -1.09
C ARG A 57 -14.82 -2.44 -1.84
N PRO A 58 -15.97 -1.90 -2.28
CA PRO A 58 -16.97 -2.71 -3.00
C PRO A 58 -16.45 -3.28 -4.33
N VAL A 59 -15.56 -2.56 -5.01
CA VAL A 59 -14.92 -3.01 -6.25
C VAL A 59 -13.95 -4.15 -5.96
N ALA A 60 -13.10 -3.99 -4.93
CA ALA A 60 -12.15 -5.01 -4.50
C ALA A 60 -12.86 -6.30 -4.07
N GLU A 61 -13.93 -6.19 -3.27
CA GLU A 61 -14.74 -7.34 -2.83
C GLU A 61 -15.38 -8.08 -4.01
N SER A 62 -15.86 -7.35 -5.01
CA SER A 62 -16.42 -7.95 -6.22
C SER A 62 -15.37 -8.73 -7.02
N VAL A 63 -14.13 -8.22 -7.09
CA VAL A 63 -12.98 -8.94 -7.69
C VAL A 63 -12.63 -10.19 -6.88
N VAL A 64 -12.67 -10.12 -5.54
CA VAL A 64 -12.46 -11.27 -4.65
C VAL A 64 -13.49 -12.37 -4.91
N LEU A 65 -14.77 -12.03 -5.05
CA LEU A 65 -15.83 -13.01 -5.35
C LEU A 65 -15.59 -13.70 -6.70
N LEU A 66 -15.20 -12.94 -7.73
CA LEU A 66 -14.81 -13.51 -9.03
C LEU A 66 -13.60 -14.44 -8.91
N LEU A 67 -12.57 -14.00 -8.18
CA LEU A 67 -11.33 -14.75 -7.98
C LEU A 67 -11.62 -16.07 -7.26
N ARG A 68 -12.39 -16.05 -6.17
CA ARG A 68 -12.86 -17.25 -5.46
C ARG A 68 -13.62 -18.19 -6.39
N GLY A 69 -14.52 -17.66 -7.21
CA GLY A 69 -15.29 -18.46 -8.17
C GLY A 69 -14.42 -19.14 -9.25
N VAL A 70 -13.35 -18.49 -9.71
CA VAL A 70 -12.39 -19.11 -10.65
C VAL A 70 -11.48 -20.11 -9.91
N ASN A 71 -11.01 -19.78 -8.71
CA ASN A 71 -10.16 -20.66 -7.89
C ASN A 71 -10.89 -21.96 -7.49
N ALA A 72 -12.19 -21.88 -7.19
CA ALA A 72 -13.01 -23.06 -6.92
C ALA A 72 -13.01 -24.07 -8.07
N LYS A 73 -12.93 -23.61 -9.32
CA LYS A 73 -12.79 -24.49 -10.49
C LYS A 73 -11.41 -25.13 -10.56
N LEU A 74 -10.34 -24.39 -10.24
CA LEU A 74 -8.99 -24.97 -10.16
C LEU A 74 -8.89 -26.02 -9.06
N LEU A 75 -9.58 -25.83 -7.92
CA LEU A 75 -9.65 -26.80 -6.84
C LEU A 75 -10.30 -28.12 -7.29
N GLN A 76 -11.32 -28.07 -8.15
CA GLN A 76 -11.96 -29.27 -8.71
C GLN A 76 -10.97 -30.12 -9.53
N TYR A 77 -9.99 -29.49 -10.18
CA TYR A 77 -8.91 -30.17 -10.90
C TYR A 77 -7.74 -30.59 -9.99
N ARG A 78 -7.78 -30.28 -8.69
CA ARG A 78 -6.71 -30.55 -7.70
C ARG A 78 -5.34 -30.00 -8.10
N VAL A 79 -5.32 -28.87 -8.81
CA VAL A 79 -4.08 -28.19 -9.24
C VAL A 79 -3.66 -27.04 -8.30
N VAL A 80 -4.48 -26.76 -7.30
CA VAL A 80 -4.24 -25.79 -6.22
C VAL A 80 -4.71 -26.40 -4.90
N ASP A 81 -4.08 -25.99 -3.79
CA ASP A 81 -4.27 -26.65 -2.48
C ASP A 81 -5.20 -25.90 -1.53
N ARG A 82 -5.46 -24.60 -1.80
CA ARG A 82 -6.16 -23.72 -0.85
C ARG A 82 -7.36 -22.99 -1.45
N CYS A 83 -8.32 -22.69 -0.57
CA CYS A 83 -9.54 -21.95 -0.88
C CYS A 83 -9.40 -20.42 -0.74
N ASP A 84 -8.39 -19.94 -0.02
CA ASP A 84 -8.17 -18.52 0.33
C ASP A 84 -7.47 -17.73 -0.81
N ALA A 85 -8.11 -17.70 -1.97
CA ALA A 85 -7.56 -17.12 -3.20
C ALA A 85 -7.17 -15.64 -3.08
N GLU A 86 -7.89 -14.87 -2.25
CA GLU A 86 -7.64 -13.45 -2.01
C GLU A 86 -6.43 -13.15 -1.12
N ASN A 87 -5.99 -14.13 -0.32
CA ASN A 87 -4.84 -13.98 0.58
C ASN A 87 -3.53 -14.45 -0.05
N VAL A 88 -3.60 -14.95 -1.29
CA VAL A 88 -2.42 -15.37 -2.05
C VAL A 88 -2.14 -14.39 -3.19
N GLY A 89 -0.90 -13.91 -3.25
CA GLY A 89 -0.47 -13.00 -4.31
C GLY A 89 -0.45 -13.67 -5.69
N ARG A 90 -0.48 -12.86 -6.76
CA ARG A 90 -0.45 -13.34 -8.16
C ARG A 90 0.68 -14.34 -8.46
N PHE A 91 1.83 -14.18 -7.81
CA PHE A 91 2.99 -15.06 -8.00
C PHE A 91 2.73 -16.50 -7.55
N THR A 92 1.86 -16.71 -6.57
CA THR A 92 1.46 -18.04 -6.12
C THR A 92 0.77 -18.79 -7.26
N PHE A 93 -0.17 -18.13 -7.97
CA PHE A 93 -0.84 -18.73 -9.13
C PHE A 93 0.14 -18.99 -10.30
N VAL A 94 1.08 -18.07 -10.54
CA VAL A 94 2.13 -18.28 -11.55
C VAL A 94 2.99 -19.51 -11.21
N ASN A 95 3.40 -19.65 -9.96
CA ASN A 95 4.20 -20.78 -9.51
C ASN A 95 3.40 -22.09 -9.57
N LYS A 96 2.13 -22.07 -9.19
CA LYS A 96 1.22 -23.23 -9.31
C LYS A 96 0.99 -23.63 -10.76
N MET A 97 0.85 -22.68 -11.68
CA MET A 97 0.76 -22.96 -13.11
C MET A 97 2.04 -23.63 -13.64
N LYS A 98 3.22 -23.18 -13.22
CA LYS A 98 4.51 -23.82 -13.57
C LYS A 98 4.65 -25.23 -12.99
N GLN A 99 4.22 -25.42 -11.74
CA GLN A 99 4.18 -26.75 -11.10
C GLN A 99 3.26 -27.69 -11.87
N PHE A 100 2.05 -27.22 -12.21
CA PHE A 100 1.11 -27.97 -13.03
C PHE A 100 1.74 -28.37 -14.37
N GLN A 101 2.34 -27.43 -15.09
CA GLN A 101 3.02 -27.70 -16.36
C GLN A 101 4.10 -28.79 -16.24
N SER A 102 4.89 -28.75 -15.15
CA SER A 102 5.95 -29.73 -14.91
C SER A 102 5.40 -31.12 -14.57
N SER A 103 4.19 -31.20 -13.98
CA SER A 103 3.53 -32.45 -13.62
C SER A 103 2.76 -33.12 -14.77
N LEU A 104 2.55 -32.42 -15.89
CA LEU A 104 1.78 -32.93 -17.03
C LEU A 104 2.31 -34.25 -17.62
N PRO A 105 3.63 -34.48 -17.79
CA PRO A 105 4.13 -35.74 -18.34
C PRO A 105 3.74 -36.97 -17.51
N ASP A 106 3.64 -36.80 -16.20
CA ASP A 106 3.39 -37.89 -15.24
C ASP A 106 1.89 -38.09 -14.95
N ASN A 107 1.05 -37.10 -15.26
CA ASN A 107 -0.36 -37.10 -14.90
C ASN A 107 -1.25 -37.82 -15.94
N LYS A 108 -1.23 -39.16 -15.90
CA LYS A 108 -2.04 -40.01 -16.79
C LYS A 108 -3.55 -39.96 -16.51
N SER A 109 -3.97 -39.49 -15.32
CA SER A 109 -5.37 -39.40 -14.92
C SER A 109 -6.11 -38.17 -15.45
N LEU A 110 -5.39 -37.15 -15.90
CA LEU A 110 -5.98 -35.91 -16.37
C LEU A 110 -6.41 -36.02 -17.85
N GLU A 111 -7.67 -35.69 -18.13
CA GLU A 111 -8.16 -35.63 -19.50
C GLU A 111 -7.41 -34.56 -20.30
N LYS A 112 -6.87 -34.92 -21.48
CA LYS A 112 -6.11 -33.99 -22.33
C LYS A 112 -6.92 -32.75 -22.74
N ALA A 113 -8.24 -32.90 -22.90
CA ALA A 113 -9.14 -31.79 -23.23
C ALA A 113 -9.36 -30.79 -22.07
N ALA A 114 -9.03 -31.18 -20.83
CA ALA A 114 -9.11 -30.31 -19.67
C ALA A 114 -7.90 -29.37 -19.55
N ILE A 115 -6.75 -29.74 -20.13
CA ILE A 115 -5.48 -28.98 -20.00
C ILE A 115 -5.63 -27.51 -20.46
N PRO A 116 -6.19 -27.20 -21.66
CA PRO A 116 -6.37 -25.81 -22.08
C PRO A 116 -7.32 -25.03 -21.16
N LYS A 117 -8.36 -25.70 -20.63
CA LYS A 117 -9.30 -25.09 -19.68
C LYS A 117 -8.60 -24.70 -18.38
N ILE A 118 -7.72 -25.56 -17.86
CA ILE A 118 -6.93 -25.28 -16.65
C ILE A 118 -5.99 -24.10 -16.87
N TYR A 119 -5.30 -24.02 -18.01
CA TYR A 119 -4.48 -22.85 -18.34
C TYR A 119 -5.28 -21.55 -18.41
N ASN A 120 -6.48 -21.58 -19.00
CA ASN A 120 -7.37 -20.42 -19.01
C ASN A 120 -7.80 -20.00 -17.60
N LEU A 121 -8.11 -20.96 -16.73
CA LEU A 121 -8.44 -20.68 -15.33
C LEU A 121 -7.24 -20.07 -14.57
N PHE A 122 -6.02 -20.59 -14.75
CA PHE A 122 -4.81 -19.99 -14.18
C PHE A 122 -4.62 -18.54 -14.66
N ASN A 123 -4.72 -18.30 -15.97
CA ASN A 123 -4.62 -16.95 -16.53
C ASN A 123 -5.68 -16.00 -15.96
N GLN A 124 -6.92 -16.48 -15.78
CA GLN A 124 -8.00 -15.69 -15.14
C GLN A 124 -7.69 -15.38 -13.67
N THR A 125 -7.17 -16.34 -12.88
CA THR A 125 -6.78 -16.08 -11.49
C THR A 125 -5.62 -15.10 -11.39
N ILE A 126 -4.59 -15.24 -12.22
CA ILE A 126 -3.44 -14.31 -12.28
C ILE A 126 -3.92 -12.90 -12.63
N PHE A 127 -4.81 -12.79 -13.62
CA PHE A 127 -5.42 -11.53 -14.02
C PHE A 127 -6.18 -10.89 -12.85
N LEU A 128 -7.16 -11.60 -12.25
CA LEU A 128 -7.98 -11.08 -11.16
C LEU A 128 -7.15 -10.72 -9.91
N ALA A 129 -6.15 -11.54 -9.56
CA ALA A 129 -5.23 -11.24 -8.46
C ALA A 129 -4.41 -9.97 -8.73
N THR A 130 -3.98 -9.76 -9.99
CA THR A 130 -3.25 -8.54 -10.38
C THR A 130 -4.16 -7.31 -10.34
N VAL A 131 -5.43 -7.43 -10.73
CA VAL A 131 -6.42 -6.36 -10.59
C VAL A 131 -6.63 -6.00 -9.12
N LEU A 132 -6.82 -7.00 -8.25
CA LEU A 132 -7.00 -6.81 -6.81
C LEU A 132 -5.78 -6.13 -6.17
N GLU A 133 -4.57 -6.60 -6.49
CA GLU A 133 -3.32 -5.98 -6.07
C GLU A 133 -3.22 -4.53 -6.54
N SER A 134 -3.59 -4.25 -7.79
CA SER A 134 -3.56 -2.89 -8.35
C SER A 134 -4.53 -1.94 -7.63
N ILE A 135 -5.76 -2.40 -7.34
CA ILE A 135 -6.77 -1.60 -6.62
C ILE A 135 -6.28 -1.25 -5.20
N THR A 136 -5.72 -2.24 -4.49
CA THR A 136 -5.33 -2.12 -3.08
C THR A 136 -3.99 -1.42 -2.86
N THR A 137 -3.12 -1.41 -3.87
CA THR A 137 -1.78 -0.82 -3.76
C THR A 137 -1.64 0.51 -4.48
N GLN A 138 -2.30 0.69 -5.63
CA GLN A 138 -2.07 1.81 -6.57
C GLN A 138 -3.33 2.64 -6.82
N GLY A 139 -4.52 2.03 -6.71
CA GLY A 139 -5.81 2.67 -6.92
C GLY A 139 -6.48 2.35 -8.24
N ALA A 140 -7.70 2.86 -8.39
CA ALA A 140 -8.61 2.50 -9.47
C ALA A 140 -8.08 2.85 -10.86
N LYS A 141 -7.39 4.00 -11.02
CA LYS A 141 -6.84 4.42 -12.31
C LYS A 141 -5.85 3.41 -12.88
N MET A 142 -4.85 3.04 -12.08
CA MET A 142 -3.82 2.08 -12.49
C MET A 142 -4.41 0.70 -12.78
N ALA A 143 -5.35 0.27 -11.95
CA ALA A 143 -6.09 -0.96 -12.17
C ALA A 143 -6.90 -0.91 -13.49
N ALA A 144 -7.59 0.20 -13.78
CA ALA A 144 -8.35 0.37 -15.02
C ALA A 144 -7.44 0.36 -16.26
N ASP A 145 -6.30 1.04 -16.22
CA ASP A 145 -5.33 1.04 -17.31
C ASP A 145 -4.71 -0.34 -17.55
N PHE A 146 -4.38 -1.07 -16.47
CA PHE A 146 -3.95 -2.46 -16.55
C PHE A 146 -5.03 -3.32 -17.21
N VAL A 147 -6.27 -3.26 -16.72
CA VAL A 147 -7.40 -4.01 -17.27
C VAL A 147 -7.58 -3.72 -18.76
N ARG A 148 -7.57 -2.45 -19.16
CA ARG A 148 -7.71 -2.05 -20.57
C ARG A 148 -6.63 -2.68 -21.45
N LEU A 149 -5.37 -2.62 -21.02
CA LEU A 149 -4.25 -3.18 -21.78
C LEU A 149 -4.31 -4.70 -21.86
N GLU A 150 -4.63 -5.36 -20.74
CA GLU A 150 -4.62 -6.80 -20.64
C GLU A 150 -5.81 -7.44 -21.37
N VAL A 151 -6.98 -6.82 -21.29
CA VAL A 151 -8.18 -7.26 -22.05
C VAL A 151 -7.97 -7.08 -23.55
N ALA A 152 -7.30 -6.01 -24.00
CA ALA A 152 -6.98 -5.84 -25.41
C ALA A 152 -6.09 -6.97 -25.96
N LYS A 153 -5.20 -7.52 -25.13
CA LYS A 153 -4.29 -8.60 -25.51
C LYS A 153 -4.93 -9.99 -25.38
N ASN A 154 -5.56 -10.26 -24.24
CA ASN A 154 -5.94 -11.61 -23.81
C ASN A 154 -7.46 -11.80 -23.67
N GLY A 155 -8.26 -10.75 -23.90
CA GLY A 155 -9.72 -10.74 -23.74
C GLY A 155 -10.48 -11.70 -24.66
N GLY A 156 -10.00 -11.89 -25.89
CA GLY A 156 -10.57 -12.85 -26.84
C GLY A 156 -10.04 -14.28 -26.69
N GLN A 157 -9.04 -14.48 -25.81
CA GLN A 157 -8.31 -15.74 -25.65
C GLN A 157 -8.59 -16.34 -24.26
N SER A 158 -7.59 -16.37 -23.38
CA SER A 158 -7.66 -17.01 -22.07
C SER A 158 -8.66 -16.36 -21.10
N LEU A 159 -9.00 -15.09 -21.35
CA LEU A 159 -9.95 -14.34 -20.53
C LEU A 159 -11.39 -14.33 -21.09
N ARG A 160 -11.65 -14.92 -22.26
CA ARG A 160 -12.94 -14.83 -22.97
C ARG A 160 -14.14 -15.14 -22.07
N ASP A 161 -14.09 -16.27 -21.38
CA ASP A 161 -15.19 -16.72 -20.52
C ASP A 161 -15.45 -15.76 -19.36
N LEU A 162 -14.38 -15.18 -18.79
CA LEU A 162 -14.47 -14.17 -17.74
C LEU A 162 -15.06 -12.85 -18.28
N MET A 163 -14.66 -12.43 -19.49
CA MET A 163 -15.16 -11.19 -20.10
C MET A 163 -16.67 -11.22 -20.37
N CYS A 164 -17.23 -12.40 -20.64
CA CYS A 164 -18.65 -12.59 -20.87
C CYS A 164 -19.51 -12.49 -19.59
N LYS A 165 -18.91 -12.70 -18.41
CA LYS A 165 -19.64 -12.71 -17.13
C LYS A 165 -20.26 -11.35 -16.79
N PRO A 166 -21.54 -11.29 -16.39
CA PRO A 166 -22.17 -10.04 -15.97
C PRO A 166 -21.48 -9.42 -14.75
N GLU A 167 -21.00 -10.24 -13.82
CA GLU A 167 -20.30 -9.79 -12.62
C GLU A 167 -19.00 -9.06 -12.98
N TRP A 168 -18.24 -9.58 -13.95
CA TRP A 168 -17.03 -8.90 -14.43
C TRP A 168 -17.34 -7.59 -15.14
N LYS A 169 -18.39 -7.54 -15.96
CA LYS A 169 -18.81 -6.30 -16.64
C LYS A 169 -19.15 -5.21 -15.64
N ALA A 170 -19.85 -5.57 -14.55
CA ALA A 170 -20.16 -4.65 -13.46
C ALA A 170 -18.90 -4.16 -12.73
N VAL A 171 -17.95 -5.06 -12.43
CA VAL A 171 -16.65 -4.68 -11.83
C VAL A 171 -15.90 -3.71 -12.73
N ARG A 172 -15.81 -4.00 -14.02
CA ARG A 172 -15.11 -3.17 -14.99
C ARG A 172 -15.72 -1.77 -15.08
N GLN A 173 -17.04 -1.68 -15.19
CA GLN A 173 -17.75 -0.41 -15.24
C GLN A 173 -17.45 0.41 -13.97
N ARG A 174 -17.60 -0.19 -12.79
CA ARG A 174 -17.36 0.51 -11.52
C ARG A 174 -15.92 0.96 -11.37
N LEU A 175 -14.97 0.14 -11.84
CA LEU A 175 -13.55 0.49 -11.84
C LEU A 175 -13.25 1.70 -12.74
N GLU A 176 -13.88 1.77 -13.92
CA GLU A 176 -13.77 2.92 -14.84
C GLU A 176 -14.40 4.19 -14.22
N GLU A 177 -15.55 4.08 -13.56
CA GLU A 177 -16.19 5.17 -12.81
C GLU A 177 -15.30 5.70 -11.68
N CYS A 178 -14.62 4.80 -10.97
CA CYS A 178 -13.65 5.15 -9.93
C CYS A 178 -12.31 5.64 -10.49
N GLY A 179 -12.08 5.67 -11.80
CA GLY A 179 -10.77 5.95 -12.41
C GLY A 179 -10.18 7.34 -12.11
N ARG A 180 -10.99 8.29 -11.61
CA ARG A 180 -10.53 9.61 -11.13
C ARG A 180 -10.32 9.67 -9.62
N TYR A 181 -10.68 8.61 -8.91
CA TYR A 181 -10.60 8.55 -7.46
C TYR A 181 -9.15 8.36 -6.99
N THR A 182 -8.69 9.27 -6.15
CA THR A 182 -7.37 9.22 -5.53
C THR A 182 -7.32 8.13 -4.47
N HIS A 183 -6.26 7.32 -4.48
CA HIS A 183 -6.11 6.19 -3.56
C HIS A 183 -6.04 6.66 -2.08
N PRO A 184 -6.63 5.94 -1.11
CA PRO A 184 -6.62 6.32 0.32
C PRO A 184 -5.23 6.63 0.90
N LYS A 185 -4.19 5.92 0.43
CA LYS A 185 -2.80 6.17 0.85
C LYS A 185 -2.32 7.58 0.54
N MET A 186 -2.85 8.23 -0.50
CA MET A 186 -2.49 9.61 -0.84
C MET A 186 -3.02 10.60 0.21
N ARG A 187 -4.27 10.41 0.65
CA ARG A 187 -4.83 11.21 1.75
C ARG A 187 -4.04 10.98 3.04
N ARG A 188 -3.75 9.71 3.36
CA ARG A 188 -2.97 9.39 4.57
C ARG A 188 -1.55 9.95 4.52
N LEU A 189 -0.91 9.91 3.35
CA LEU A 189 0.40 10.53 3.12
C LEU A 189 0.35 12.03 3.41
N GLU A 190 -0.64 12.75 2.86
CA GLU A 190 -0.84 14.18 3.11
C GLU A 190 -0.98 14.48 4.60
N GLU A 191 -1.83 13.72 5.32
CA GLU A 191 -2.02 13.87 6.76
C GLU A 191 -0.71 13.68 7.56
N VAL A 192 0.05 12.63 7.26
CA VAL A 192 1.32 12.32 7.94
C VAL A 192 2.36 13.42 7.68
N VAL A 193 2.45 13.91 6.45
CA VAL A 193 3.36 14.99 6.08
C VAL A 193 2.95 16.30 6.80
N LEU A 194 1.67 16.65 6.78
CA LEU A 194 1.17 17.85 7.48
C LEU A 194 1.39 17.77 8.99
N GLN A 195 1.16 16.60 9.60
CA GLN A 195 1.43 16.36 11.01
C GLN A 195 2.92 16.56 11.33
N HIS A 196 3.81 16.02 10.51
CA HIS A 196 5.26 16.15 10.70
C HIS A 196 5.71 17.63 10.72
N PHE A 197 5.14 18.45 9.85
CA PHE A 197 5.42 19.89 9.77
C PHE A 197 4.59 20.76 10.72
N GLY A 198 3.68 20.19 11.52
CA GLY A 198 2.81 20.95 12.44
C GLY A 198 1.76 21.81 11.72
N LEU A 199 1.38 21.44 10.50
CA LEU A 199 0.46 22.18 9.64
C LEU A 199 -0.98 21.68 9.69
N GLN A 200 -1.34 20.87 10.69
CA GLN A 200 -2.69 20.32 10.82
C GLN A 200 -3.72 21.45 10.86
N GLN A 201 -4.67 21.42 9.93
CA GLN A 201 -5.89 22.20 10.07
C GLN A 201 -6.74 21.51 11.14
N LYS A 202 -7.14 22.25 12.19
CA LYS A 202 -8.20 21.77 13.09
C LYS A 202 -9.39 21.35 12.22
N PRO A 203 -9.99 20.17 12.43
CA PRO A 203 -11.18 19.80 11.68
C PRO A 203 -12.20 20.93 11.84
N HIS A 204 -12.65 21.51 10.73
CA HIS A 204 -13.83 22.35 10.74
C HIS A 204 -14.96 21.51 11.34
N GLN A 205 -15.40 21.84 12.56
CA GLN A 205 -16.74 21.52 13.02
C GLN A 205 -17.70 22.32 12.13
N GLY A 206 -17.93 21.81 10.92
CA GLY A 206 -18.99 22.25 10.05
C GLY A 206 -20.31 21.86 10.70
N GLN A 207 -21.09 22.87 11.02
CA GLN A 207 -22.47 22.80 11.47
C GLN A 207 -23.27 21.82 10.59
N HIS A 208 -23.48 20.59 11.09
CA HIS A 208 -24.67 19.86 10.72
C HIS A 208 -25.82 20.54 11.48
N GLN A 209 -26.53 21.43 10.78
CA GLN A 209 -27.87 21.83 11.18
C GLN A 209 -28.73 20.55 11.17
N THR A 210 -28.89 19.95 12.35
CA THR A 210 -29.95 18.97 12.58
C THR A 210 -31.26 19.74 12.51
N ALA A 211 -32.05 19.47 11.48
CA ALA A 211 -33.48 19.78 11.46
C ALA A 211 -34.10 19.25 12.75
N GLY A 212 -34.82 20.14 13.45
CA GLY A 212 -35.00 20.09 14.90
C GLY A 212 -35.90 18.98 15.44
N PRO A 213 -35.89 18.77 16.77
CA PRO A 213 -36.95 18.05 17.45
C PRO A 213 -38.14 18.98 17.74
N PHE A 214 -39.33 18.45 17.49
CA PHE A 214 -40.62 18.97 17.92
C PHE A 214 -40.59 19.44 19.39
N HIS A 215 -40.88 20.72 19.62
CA HIS A 215 -41.32 21.21 20.91
C HIS A 215 -42.77 20.79 21.14
N THR A 216 -43.01 20.00 22.19
CA THR A 216 -44.28 20.05 22.94
C THR A 216 -43.99 20.51 24.36
N SER A 217 -44.82 21.44 24.79
CA SER A 217 -44.76 22.22 26.03
C SER A 217 -45.25 21.46 27.26
N ALA A 218 -44.60 21.70 28.41
CA ALA A 218 -45.19 21.81 29.77
C ALA A 218 -44.03 21.99 30.77
N SER A 219 -43.76 23.17 31.31
CA SER A 219 -44.32 23.75 32.54
C SER A 219 -44.19 22.87 33.80
N ALA A 220 -43.24 23.20 34.68
CA ALA A 220 -43.41 23.41 36.13
C ALA A 220 -42.06 23.33 36.88
N SER A 221 -41.67 24.44 37.52
CA SER A 221 -40.84 24.44 38.74
C SER A 221 -41.78 24.28 39.97
N PRO A 222 -41.33 24.35 41.24
CA PRO A 222 -39.98 24.25 41.83
C PRO A 222 -39.93 23.29 43.06
N SER A 223 -38.78 23.22 43.76
CA SER A 223 -38.64 23.35 45.24
C SER A 223 -37.78 22.29 45.98
N GLY A 224 -37.01 22.80 46.97
CA GLY A 224 -36.36 22.09 48.09
C GLY A 224 -35.01 21.45 47.75
N GLY A 225 -33.91 21.57 48.49
CA GLY A 225 -33.56 22.01 49.86
C GLY A 225 -32.19 21.34 50.12
N ASP A 226 -31.13 22.06 50.50
CA ASP A 226 -30.70 22.37 51.87
C ASP A 226 -29.60 21.42 52.41
N GLY A 227 -28.67 21.98 53.19
CA GLY A 227 -27.62 21.32 54.00
C GLY A 227 -26.33 20.91 53.25
N GLY A 228 -25.16 21.52 53.47
CA GLY A 228 -24.36 21.54 54.72
C GLY A 228 -23.23 20.51 54.57
N GLY A 229 -21.93 20.80 54.58
CA GLY A 229 -21.12 21.53 55.55
C GLY A 229 -19.99 20.57 55.98
N GLY A 230 -18.72 21.01 56.03
CA GLY A 230 -17.62 20.20 56.58
C GLY A 230 -16.23 20.49 56.01
N GLN A 231 -15.50 21.36 56.70
CA GLN A 231 -14.04 21.59 56.58
C GLN A 231 -13.24 20.62 57.47
N CYS A 232 -11.91 20.70 57.31
CA CYS A 232 -10.76 20.41 58.20
C CYS A 232 -9.76 19.48 57.48
N GLU A 233 -8.64 19.94 56.93
CA GLU A 233 -7.39 20.49 57.53
C GLU A 233 -6.34 19.43 57.95
N ASP A 234 -5.08 19.87 57.91
CA ASP A 234 -3.79 19.23 58.18
C ASP A 234 -3.24 18.25 57.12
N GLY A 235 -2.04 18.41 56.55
CA GLY A 235 -0.86 19.19 56.93
C GLY A 235 0.33 18.25 57.08
N ASN A 236 1.28 18.22 56.13
CA ASN A 236 2.69 17.97 56.45
C ASN A 236 3.65 18.29 55.29
N LYS A 237 4.74 19.00 55.60
CA LYS A 237 5.93 19.22 54.79
C LYS A 237 7.13 18.76 55.64
N PRO A 238 8.20 18.21 55.05
CA PRO A 238 9.49 18.83 55.31
C PRO A 238 10.41 18.90 54.08
N ASP A 239 11.41 19.78 54.21
CA ASP A 239 12.38 20.28 53.23
C ASP A 239 13.50 19.28 52.84
N GLY A 240 14.15 19.52 51.69
CA GLY A 240 15.48 18.93 51.43
C GLY A 240 16.02 18.96 49.99
N ARG A 241 16.58 20.10 49.58
CA ARG A 241 17.79 20.35 48.74
C ARG A 241 18.17 19.44 47.55
N GLY A 242 18.54 20.12 46.44
CA GLY A 242 19.37 19.63 45.32
C GLY A 242 18.55 19.57 44.03
N GLY A 243 18.63 20.52 43.09
CA GLY A 243 19.83 21.13 42.56
C GLY A 243 20.31 20.31 41.36
N ASP A 244 19.54 20.34 40.28
CA ASP A 244 20.01 20.17 38.89
C ASP A 244 18.86 20.59 37.97
N ALA A 245 18.83 21.90 37.70
CA ALA A 245 18.07 22.42 36.58
C ALA A 245 18.71 21.84 35.32
N VAL A 246 18.08 20.81 34.76
CA VAL A 246 18.37 20.35 33.40
C VAL A 246 18.15 21.56 32.52
N ALA A 247 19.26 22.13 32.04
CA ALA A 247 19.24 23.21 31.06
C ALA A 247 18.38 22.71 29.90
N ALA A 248 17.17 23.28 29.80
CA ALA A 248 16.43 23.24 28.57
C ALA A 248 17.29 24.04 27.58
N ASP A 249 18.05 23.32 26.74
CA ASP A 249 18.64 23.88 25.55
C ASP A 249 17.50 24.47 24.73
N ALA A 250 17.30 25.77 24.93
CA ALA A 250 16.52 26.62 24.07
C ALA A 250 17.30 26.78 22.77
N ASP A 251 17.29 25.74 21.94
CA ASP A 251 17.67 25.85 20.54
C ASP A 251 16.57 26.63 19.82
N GLY A 252 16.68 27.96 19.91
CA GLY A 252 15.86 28.96 19.23
C GLY A 252 16.14 29.05 17.73
N GLY A 253 16.42 27.94 17.06
CA GLY A 253 16.46 27.80 15.62
C GLY A 253 15.44 26.76 15.20
N GLY A 254 14.33 27.17 14.58
CA GLY A 254 13.33 26.22 14.09
C GLY A 254 13.99 25.21 13.15
N ALA A 255 14.27 24.01 13.65
CA ALA A 255 15.01 22.99 12.91
C ALA A 255 14.31 22.73 11.58
N ILE A 256 15.04 22.90 10.48
CA ILE A 256 14.53 22.67 9.13
C ILE A 256 14.21 21.18 9.02
N LYS A 257 12.93 20.83 9.19
CA LYS A 257 12.43 19.48 8.98
C LYS A 257 12.46 19.13 7.50
N ARG A 258 12.84 17.90 7.18
CA ARG A 258 12.86 17.40 5.80
C ARG A 258 12.23 16.01 5.76
N VAL A 259 11.51 15.73 4.69
CA VAL A 259 10.88 14.43 4.44
C VAL A 259 11.34 13.94 3.07
N ILE A 260 11.70 12.66 2.99
CA ILE A 260 11.94 11.97 1.72
C ILE A 260 10.83 10.94 1.55
N ILE A 261 10.13 11.00 0.43
CA ILE A 261 9.04 10.07 0.09
C ILE A 261 9.53 9.15 -1.01
N PHE A 262 9.52 7.85 -0.73
CA PHE A 262 9.84 6.82 -1.71
C PHE A 262 8.54 6.22 -2.26
N THR A 263 8.45 6.08 -3.58
CA THR A 263 7.39 5.32 -4.26
C THR A 263 8.00 4.45 -5.34
N THR A 264 7.47 3.25 -5.51
CA THR A 264 7.90 2.30 -6.54
C THR A 264 7.28 2.61 -7.91
N LEU A 265 6.27 3.47 -7.97
CA LEU A 265 5.51 3.77 -9.19
C LEU A 265 5.74 5.20 -9.64
N ARG A 266 6.37 5.37 -10.81
CA ARG A 266 6.65 6.70 -11.39
C ARG A 266 5.39 7.54 -11.57
N ASP A 267 4.27 6.92 -11.96
CA ASP A 267 3.02 7.63 -12.21
C ASP A 267 2.43 8.26 -10.94
N THR A 268 2.71 7.67 -9.76
CA THR A 268 2.28 8.24 -8.47
C THR A 268 3.10 9.46 -8.05
N VAL A 269 4.31 9.66 -8.60
CA VAL A 269 5.18 10.81 -8.25
C VAL A 269 4.48 12.13 -8.58
N ALA A 270 3.89 12.23 -9.77
CA ALA A 270 3.16 13.43 -10.18
C ALA A 270 1.97 13.71 -9.26
N GLU A 271 1.22 12.68 -8.88
CA GLU A 271 0.08 12.79 -7.96
C GLU A 271 0.52 13.26 -6.57
N ILE A 272 1.63 12.72 -6.04
CA ILE A 272 2.19 13.13 -4.74
C ILE A 272 2.60 14.60 -4.76
N VAL A 273 3.27 15.02 -5.83
CA VAL A 273 3.73 16.41 -6.00
C VAL A 273 2.54 17.36 -6.05
N SER A 274 1.58 17.12 -6.94
CA SER A 274 0.37 17.95 -7.04
C SER A 274 -0.43 17.96 -5.73
N CYS A 275 -0.45 16.84 -4.99
CA CYS A 275 -1.09 16.76 -3.68
C CYS A 275 -0.41 17.71 -2.67
N LEU A 276 0.93 17.71 -2.60
CA LEU A 276 1.70 18.50 -1.63
C LEU A 276 1.86 19.98 -2.03
N GLU A 277 1.90 20.29 -3.32
CA GLU A 277 1.98 21.67 -3.85
C GLU A 277 0.76 22.52 -3.45
N ARG A 278 -0.38 21.90 -3.14
CA ARG A 278 -1.55 22.60 -2.58
C ARG A 278 -1.25 23.32 -1.25
N HIS A 279 -0.18 22.94 -0.56
CA HIS A 279 0.27 23.54 0.69
C HIS A 279 1.41 24.54 0.52
N ALA A 280 1.71 24.96 -0.71
CA ALA A 280 2.67 26.03 -0.97
C ALA A 280 2.23 27.35 -0.28
N PRO A 281 3.17 28.16 0.24
CA PRO A 281 4.62 27.97 0.22
C PRO A 281 5.18 27.11 1.38
N LYS A 282 4.32 26.60 2.26
CA LYS A 282 4.74 25.91 3.50
C LYS A 282 5.38 24.54 3.23
N ILE A 283 4.93 23.86 2.18
CA ILE A 283 5.54 22.63 1.67
C ILE A 283 5.95 22.86 0.22
N MET A 284 7.20 22.53 -0.10
CA MET A 284 7.75 22.63 -1.46
C MET A 284 8.36 21.28 -1.85
N PRO A 285 7.59 20.40 -2.51
CA PRO A 285 8.12 19.11 -2.95
C PRO A 285 9.18 19.31 -4.03
N ARG A 286 10.22 18.47 -4.01
CA ARG A 286 11.21 18.36 -5.09
C ARG A 286 11.23 16.93 -5.58
N VAL A 287 11.12 16.77 -6.89
CA VAL A 287 11.08 15.47 -7.54
C VAL A 287 12.49 15.03 -7.91
N PHE A 288 12.82 13.79 -7.57
CA PHE A 288 13.96 13.09 -8.11
C PHE A 288 13.48 11.76 -8.70
N VAL A 289 13.60 11.62 -10.03
CA VAL A 289 13.31 10.35 -10.72
C VAL A 289 14.65 9.80 -11.23
N GLY A 290 15.09 8.68 -10.67
CA GLY A 290 16.28 7.98 -11.18
C GLY A 290 16.06 7.50 -12.61
N GLN A 291 17.15 7.36 -13.39
CA GLN A 291 17.10 6.78 -14.73
C GLN A 291 16.86 5.26 -14.66
N GLY A 292 15.61 4.86 -14.46
CA GLY A 292 15.17 3.48 -14.58
C GLY A 292 14.87 3.15 -16.05
N ALA A 293 15.52 2.11 -16.59
CA ALA A 293 15.35 1.67 -17.96
C ALA A 293 13.91 1.24 -18.27
N ARG A 294 13.14 2.12 -18.92
CA ARG A 294 12.05 1.73 -19.81
C ARG A 294 12.27 2.47 -21.13
N GLY A 295 12.52 1.68 -22.17
CA GLY A 295 13.06 2.11 -23.45
C GLY A 295 12.29 3.25 -24.10
N ALA A 296 13.06 4.10 -24.78
CA ALA A 296 12.61 4.95 -25.85
C ALA A 296 11.81 4.12 -26.86
N GLY A 297 10.53 4.47 -27.04
CA GLY A 297 9.65 3.89 -28.04
C GLY A 297 9.06 4.99 -28.91
N ARG A 298 9.56 5.08 -30.14
CA ARG A 298 9.04 5.81 -31.32
C ARG A 298 9.05 7.34 -31.26
N ALA A 299 10.18 7.91 -31.69
CA ALA A 299 10.14 9.06 -32.60
C ALA A 299 9.94 8.50 -34.03
N THR A 300 8.78 8.72 -34.61
CA THR A 300 8.55 8.53 -36.05
C THR A 300 9.38 9.57 -36.80
N GLY A 301 10.41 9.14 -37.51
CA GLY A 301 11.10 9.94 -38.50
C GLY A 301 10.18 10.15 -39.71
N GLY A 302 9.82 11.40 -39.97
CA GLY A 302 9.30 11.87 -41.25
C GLY A 302 10.39 12.67 -41.94
N GLY A 303 10.79 12.24 -43.13
CA GLY A 303 11.77 12.91 -43.97
C GLY A 303 12.13 12.02 -45.17
N GLY A 304 11.57 12.35 -46.34
CA GLY A 304 11.74 11.65 -47.60
C GLY A 304 10.43 11.58 -48.36
#